data_AF-A0A6P7TXQ6-F1
#
_entry.id   AF-A0A6P7TXQ6-F1
#
_cell.length_a   1.000
_cell.length_b   1.000
_cell.length_c   1.000
_cell.angle_alpha   90.00
_cell.angle_beta   90.00
_cell.angle_gamma   90.00
#
_symmetry.space_group_name_H-M   'P 1'
#
loop_
_entity.id
_entity.type
_entity.pdbx_description
1 polymer ?
#
loop_
_entity_poly.entity_id
_entity_poly.type
_entity_poly.pdbx_seq_one_letter_code
_entity_poly.pdbx_strand_id
1 'polypeptide(L)'
;MTIKYLLFVAICLGIARDIYAVDLTLKPGETSNAAIDATIRKIRDNCILAQDYYFLRRLAVAQMNSIAATTGGIWRVTNTQLTTVQSACNGILKTNCSKAKTEFNVDVSTLTMSDLQIPLYSGLAMSLFILKSVSPVPLQKAQQAQSWKKYIYSSGDTTKFVTWSNELERLNGE
;
A
#
# COMPACT_ATOMS: atom_id res chain seq x y z
N MET A 1 68.04 -17.56 2.14
CA MET A 1 66.71 -18.09 1.78
C MET A 1 65.71 -17.50 2.74
N THR A 2 64.96 -16.48 2.32
CA THR A 2 64.07 -15.74 3.22
C THR A 2 62.84 -15.28 2.44
N ILE A 3 61.77 -16.04 2.65
CA ILE A 3 60.33 -15.67 2.67
C ILE A 3 59.99 -14.42 1.85
N LYS A 4 59.61 -14.62 0.59
CA LYS A 4 59.13 -13.59 -0.34
C LYS A 4 57.87 -14.02 -1.09
N TYR A 5 56.93 -14.70 -0.45
CA TYR A 5 55.68 -15.13 -1.13
C TYR A 5 54.45 -15.17 -0.20
N LEU A 6 54.25 -14.16 0.64
CA LEU A 6 53.08 -14.12 1.53
C LEU A 6 52.39 -12.75 1.60
N LEU A 7 52.45 -11.96 0.53
CA LEU A 7 51.84 -10.63 0.51
C LEU A 7 51.30 -10.25 -0.88
N PHE A 8 50.61 -11.13 -1.60
CA PHE A 8 49.88 -10.71 -2.83
C PHE A 8 48.71 -11.64 -3.23
N VAL A 9 48.03 -12.30 -2.27
CA VAL A 9 46.76 -12.99 -2.53
C VAL A 9 45.73 -12.65 -1.45
N ALA A 10 45.59 -11.35 -1.15
CA ALA A 10 44.53 -10.83 -0.29
C ALA A 10 43.77 -9.68 -0.97
N ILE A 11 43.71 -9.67 -2.31
CA ILE A 11 43.00 -8.66 -3.12
C ILE A 11 41.93 -9.32 -4.03
N CYS A 12 41.30 -10.41 -3.57
CA CYS A 12 40.25 -11.08 -4.37
C CYS A 12 38.97 -11.43 -3.58
N LEU A 13 38.78 -10.95 -2.35
CA LEU A 13 37.56 -11.23 -1.58
C LEU A 13 36.89 -9.96 -1.02
N GLY A 14 37.06 -8.84 -1.70
CA GLY A 14 36.08 -7.76 -1.66
C GLY A 14 34.84 -8.21 -2.43
N ILE A 15 34.10 -9.17 -1.88
CA ILE A 15 32.80 -9.57 -2.41
C ILE A 15 31.91 -8.34 -2.24
N ALA A 16 31.74 -7.57 -3.32
CA ALA A 16 30.64 -6.64 -3.45
C ALA A 16 29.37 -7.46 -3.24
N ARG A 17 28.89 -7.51 -2.00
CA ARG A 17 27.52 -7.89 -1.71
C ARG A 17 26.70 -6.68 -2.14
N ASP A 18 26.37 -6.62 -3.42
CA ASP A 18 25.19 -5.91 -3.87
C ASP A 18 24.01 -6.60 -3.19
N ILE A 19 23.71 -6.17 -1.96
CA ILE A 19 22.46 -6.50 -1.30
C ILE A 19 21.43 -5.76 -2.13
N TYR A 20 20.88 -6.43 -3.14
CA TYR A 20 19.67 -5.98 -3.81
C TYR A 20 18.63 -5.78 -2.71
N ALA A 21 18.35 -4.52 -2.38
CA ALA A 21 17.33 -4.19 -1.41
C ALA A 21 16.00 -4.76 -1.94
N VAL A 22 15.43 -5.72 -1.22
CA VAL A 22 14.16 -6.34 -1.61
C VAL A 22 13.07 -5.27 -1.56
N ASP A 23 12.40 -5.04 -2.68
CA ASP A 23 11.26 -4.15 -2.73
C ASP A 23 10.07 -4.77 -1.98
N LEU A 24 9.91 -4.36 -0.72
CA LEU A 24 8.85 -4.83 0.16
C LEU A 24 7.45 -4.53 -0.39
N THR A 25 7.30 -3.56 -1.30
CA THR A 25 6.00 -3.25 -1.90
C THR A 25 5.52 -4.32 -2.89
N LEU A 26 6.44 -5.17 -3.36
CA LEU A 26 6.20 -6.25 -4.31
C LEU A 26 6.27 -7.64 -3.67
N LYS A 27 6.57 -7.74 -2.37
CA LYS A 27 6.68 -9.00 -1.66
C LYS A 27 5.29 -9.49 -1.20
N PRO A 28 4.78 -10.64 -1.70
CA PRO A 28 3.49 -11.16 -1.28
C PRO A 28 3.42 -11.43 0.21
N GLY A 29 2.31 -11.05 0.85
CA GLY A 29 2.07 -11.27 2.28
C GLY A 29 2.83 -10.32 3.21
N GLU A 30 3.59 -9.37 2.67
CA GLU A 30 4.28 -8.36 3.46
C GLU A 30 3.27 -7.36 4.08
N THR A 31 3.46 -7.05 5.37
CA THR A 31 2.52 -6.24 6.16
C THR A 31 3.20 -5.24 7.10
N SER A 32 4.53 -5.11 7.02
CA SER A 32 5.28 -4.16 7.83
C SER A 32 4.93 -2.71 7.52
N ASN A 33 5.11 -1.84 8.52
CA ASN A 33 4.97 -0.39 8.35
C ASN A 33 5.86 0.15 7.22
N ALA A 34 7.05 -0.43 7.02
CA ALA A 34 7.95 -0.07 5.92
C ALA A 34 7.29 -0.31 4.54
N ALA A 35 6.59 -1.43 4.37
CA ALA A 35 5.87 -1.73 3.13
C ALA A 35 4.64 -0.83 2.93
N ILE A 36 3.91 -0.53 4.01
CA ILE A 36 2.78 0.41 4.00
C ILE A 36 3.27 1.79 3.52
N ASP A 37 4.29 2.34 4.18
CA ASP A 37 4.79 3.67 3.89
C ASP A 37 5.44 3.75 2.50
N ALA A 38 6.18 2.72 2.08
CA ALA A 38 6.76 2.67 0.73
C ALA A 38 5.68 2.59 -0.35
N THR A 39 4.61 1.82 -0.13
CA THR A 39 3.47 1.74 -1.06
C THR A 39 2.75 3.08 -1.19
N ILE A 40 2.48 3.74 -0.07
CA ILE A 40 1.80 5.05 -0.05
C ILE A 40 2.65 6.10 -0.74
N ARG A 41 3.97 6.12 -0.50
CA ARG A 41 4.89 7.02 -1.21
C ARG A 41 4.82 6.81 -2.72
N LYS A 42 4.94 5.58 -3.21
CA LYS A 42 4.84 5.28 -4.65
C LYS A 42 3.52 5.80 -5.26
N ILE A 43 2.39 5.53 -4.60
CA ILE A 43 1.06 5.95 -5.06
C ILE A 43 0.92 7.48 -5.10
N ARG A 44 1.42 8.16 -4.06
CA ARG A 44 1.41 9.61 -3.94
C ARG A 44 2.30 10.26 -4.98
N ASP A 45 3.55 9.81 -5.09
CA ASP A 45 4.58 10.41 -5.96
C ASP A 45 4.21 10.28 -7.44
N ASN A 46 3.38 9.29 -7.79
CA ASN A 46 2.83 9.12 -9.13
C ASN A 46 1.41 9.70 -9.29
N CYS A 47 0.92 10.46 -8.31
CA CYS A 47 -0.39 11.14 -8.32
C CYS A 47 -1.56 10.22 -8.70
N ILE A 48 -1.56 8.96 -8.27
CA ILE A 48 -2.75 8.09 -8.39
C ILE A 48 -3.82 8.56 -7.40
N LEU A 49 -3.41 8.88 -6.16
CA LEU A 49 -4.24 9.43 -5.09
C LEU A 49 -3.50 10.60 -4.40
N ALA A 50 -3.61 11.80 -4.97
CA ALA A 50 -2.77 12.93 -4.56
C ALA A 50 -3.20 13.63 -3.26
N GLN A 51 -4.51 13.74 -2.99
CA GLN A 51 -5.04 14.52 -1.86
C GLN A 51 -5.32 13.68 -0.61
N ASP A 52 -5.49 12.36 -0.77
CA ASP A 52 -6.12 11.51 0.25
C ASP A 52 -5.19 10.41 0.80
N TYR A 53 -3.87 10.56 0.63
CA TYR A 53 -2.90 9.52 1.00
C TYR A 53 -2.81 9.29 2.52
N TYR A 54 -3.08 10.31 3.35
CA TYR A 54 -3.20 10.13 4.81
C TYR A 54 -4.37 9.22 5.17
N PHE A 55 -5.49 9.32 4.44
CA PHE A 55 -6.63 8.42 4.65
C PHE A 55 -6.27 6.99 4.24
N LEU A 56 -5.56 6.81 3.13
CA LEU A 56 -5.05 5.50 2.71
C LEU A 56 -4.14 4.88 3.79
N ARG A 57 -3.29 5.68 4.44
CA ARG A 57 -2.45 5.23 5.56
C ARG A 57 -3.26 4.80 6.78
N ARG A 58 -4.20 5.63 7.21
CA ARG A 58 -5.10 5.34 8.34
C ARG A 58 -5.95 4.09 8.07
N LEU A 59 -6.37 3.87 6.82
CA LEU A 59 -7.10 2.68 6.41
C LEU A 59 -6.26 1.40 6.53
N ALA A 60 -4.96 1.43 6.22
CA ALA A 60 -4.09 0.27 6.39
C ALA A 60 -4.13 -0.22 7.85
N VAL A 61 -3.92 0.70 8.79
CA VAL A 61 -3.93 0.40 10.23
C VAL A 61 -5.34 -0.03 10.69
N ALA A 62 -6.37 0.70 10.30
CA ALA A 62 -7.74 0.39 10.73
C ALA A 62 -8.21 -0.98 10.24
N GLN A 63 -7.93 -1.32 8.98
CA GLN A 63 -8.34 -2.60 8.41
C GLN A 63 -7.52 -3.77 8.96
N MET A 64 -6.21 -3.61 9.14
CA MET A 64 -5.38 -4.66 9.75
C MET A 64 -5.80 -4.97 11.20
N ASN A 65 -6.25 -3.97 11.96
CA ASN A 65 -6.73 -4.16 13.33
C ASN A 65 -8.18 -4.67 13.41
N SER A 66 -9.01 -4.39 12.40
CA SER A 66 -10.46 -4.71 12.45
C SER A 66 -10.83 -6.00 11.72
N ILE A 67 -10.03 -6.42 10.75
CA ILE A 67 -10.39 -7.49 9.81
C ILE A 67 -9.28 -8.54 9.81
N ALA A 68 -9.67 -9.79 10.07
CA ALA A 68 -8.77 -10.94 10.05
C ALA A 68 -8.04 -11.08 8.69
N ALA A 69 -6.79 -11.53 8.74
CA ALA A 69 -5.95 -11.71 7.56
C ALA A 69 -6.37 -12.96 6.76
N THR A 70 -7.39 -12.83 5.91
CA THR A 70 -7.80 -13.90 4.99
C THR A 70 -7.29 -13.61 3.57
N THR A 71 -7.72 -12.49 2.98
CA THR A 71 -7.32 -12.06 1.62
C THR A 71 -7.30 -10.52 1.50
N GLY A 72 -6.83 -9.98 0.37
CA GLY A 72 -6.88 -8.54 0.09
C GLY A 72 -5.71 -7.72 0.64
N GLY A 73 -4.69 -8.38 1.19
CA GLY A 73 -3.45 -7.75 1.65
C GLY A 73 -3.62 -6.81 2.85
N ILE A 74 -2.78 -5.78 2.90
CA ILE A 74 -2.76 -4.74 3.95
C ILE A 74 -4.11 -4.03 4.03
N TRP A 75 -4.67 -3.63 2.89
CA TRP A 75 -5.93 -2.88 2.83
C TRP A 75 -7.18 -3.77 2.79
N ARG A 76 -7.06 -5.08 3.04
CA ARG A 76 -8.18 -6.03 3.18
C ARG A 76 -9.24 -5.86 2.09
N VAL A 77 -8.79 -5.59 0.87
CA VAL A 77 -9.66 -5.33 -0.28
C VAL A 77 -10.52 -6.55 -0.53
N THR A 78 -11.84 -6.36 -0.58
CA THR A 78 -12.80 -7.45 -0.82
C THR A 78 -13.02 -7.68 -2.31
N ASN A 79 -13.57 -8.84 -2.67
CA ASN A 79 -13.94 -9.13 -4.06
C ASN A 79 -14.91 -8.09 -4.63
N THR A 80 -15.90 -7.66 -3.84
CA THR A 80 -16.85 -6.61 -4.24
C THR A 80 -16.16 -5.27 -4.51
N GLN A 81 -15.20 -4.87 -3.66
CA GLN A 81 -14.43 -3.64 -3.86
C GLN A 81 -13.56 -3.73 -5.12
N LEU A 82 -12.90 -4.88 -5.34
CA LEU A 82 -12.10 -5.12 -6.53
C LEU A 82 -12.95 -5.05 -7.80
N THR A 83 -14.09 -5.75 -7.86
CA THR A 83 -15.01 -5.71 -9.01
C THR A 83 -15.54 -4.28 -9.27
N THR A 84 -15.81 -3.52 -8.21
CA THR A 84 -16.21 -2.11 -8.33
C THR A 84 -15.13 -1.28 -9.02
N VAL A 85 -13.86 -1.46 -8.63
CA VAL A 85 -12.72 -0.77 -9.24
C VAL A 85 -12.50 -1.21 -10.69
N GLN A 86 -12.52 -2.52 -10.96
CA GLN A 86 -12.36 -3.06 -12.31
C GLN A 86 -13.41 -2.50 -13.28
N SER A 87 -14.67 -2.44 -12.83
CA SER A 87 -15.75 -1.82 -13.61
C SER A 87 -15.49 -0.33 -13.85
N ALA A 88 -15.00 0.39 -12.83
CA ALA A 88 -14.69 1.81 -12.94
C ALA A 88 -13.46 2.11 -13.82
N CYS A 89 -12.50 1.17 -13.95
CA CYS A 89 -11.35 1.31 -14.85
C CYS A 89 -11.75 1.40 -16.33
N ASN A 90 -12.91 0.86 -16.70
CA ASN A 90 -13.46 1.01 -18.06
C ASN A 90 -14.28 2.31 -18.24
N GLY A 91 -14.44 3.10 -17.18
CA GLY A 91 -15.24 4.32 -17.18
C GLY A 91 -14.52 5.46 -16.48
N ILE A 92 -15.12 5.95 -15.39
CA ILE A 92 -14.69 7.17 -14.70
C ILE A 92 -13.23 7.15 -14.20
N LEU A 93 -12.66 5.96 -13.92
CA LEU A 93 -11.28 5.82 -13.46
C LEU A 93 -10.30 5.40 -14.56
N LYS A 94 -10.70 5.42 -15.84
CA LYS A 94 -9.84 4.98 -16.96
C LYS A 94 -8.46 5.62 -16.94
N THR A 95 -8.38 6.93 -16.68
CA THR A 95 -7.11 7.66 -16.60
C THR A 95 -6.26 7.18 -15.42
N ASN A 96 -6.84 7.03 -14.23
CA ASN A 96 -6.12 6.57 -13.05
C ASN A 96 -5.63 5.11 -13.20
N CYS A 97 -6.46 4.22 -13.76
CA CYS A 97 -6.06 2.84 -14.02
C CYS A 97 -4.99 2.73 -15.11
N SER A 98 -5.08 3.56 -16.16
CA SER A 98 -4.02 3.64 -17.18
C SER A 98 -2.70 4.09 -16.57
N LYS A 99 -2.74 5.04 -15.64
CA LYS A 99 -1.55 5.49 -14.92
C LYS A 99 -0.94 4.41 -14.03
N ALA A 100 -1.76 3.61 -13.35
CA ALA A 100 -1.25 2.45 -12.61
C ALA A 100 -0.53 1.45 -13.53
N LYS A 101 -1.06 1.25 -14.74
CA LYS A 101 -0.44 0.39 -15.75
C LYS A 101 0.88 0.96 -16.29
N THR A 102 0.94 2.26 -16.59
CA THR A 102 2.15 2.87 -17.15
C THR A 102 3.28 3.02 -16.13
N GLU A 103 2.95 3.45 -14.90
CA GLU A 103 3.98 3.74 -13.88
C GLU A 103 4.44 2.50 -13.10
N PHE A 104 3.58 1.49 -12.94
CA PHE A 104 3.87 0.33 -12.10
C PHE A 104 3.80 -1.01 -12.85
N ASN A 105 3.45 -1.00 -14.14
CA ASN A 105 3.15 -2.22 -14.89
C ASN A 105 2.05 -3.08 -14.23
N VAL A 106 1.06 -2.42 -13.59
CA VAL A 106 -0.06 -3.08 -12.91
C VAL A 106 -1.37 -2.75 -13.62
N ASP A 107 -1.95 -3.74 -14.28
CA ASP A 107 -3.30 -3.63 -14.83
C ASP A 107 -4.35 -3.99 -13.75
N VAL A 108 -4.84 -2.98 -13.03
CA VAL A 108 -5.82 -3.17 -11.96
C VAL A 108 -7.11 -3.83 -12.46
N SER A 109 -7.46 -3.67 -13.74
CA SER A 109 -8.67 -4.25 -14.33
C SER A 109 -8.64 -5.78 -14.39
N THR A 110 -7.45 -6.38 -14.31
CA THR A 110 -7.25 -7.84 -14.42
C THR A 110 -6.77 -8.50 -13.13
N LEU A 111 -6.58 -7.74 -12.05
CA LEU A 111 -6.11 -8.29 -10.78
C LEU A 111 -7.11 -9.32 -10.22
N THR A 112 -6.57 -10.33 -9.56
CA THR A 112 -7.32 -11.32 -8.78
C THR A 112 -7.16 -11.06 -7.29
N MET A 113 -7.97 -11.72 -6.47
CA MET A 113 -7.84 -11.66 -5.01
C MET A 113 -6.48 -12.16 -4.49
N SER A 114 -5.82 -13.05 -5.24
CA SER A 114 -4.48 -13.55 -4.92
C SER A 114 -3.41 -12.47 -5.14
N ASP A 115 -3.54 -11.70 -6.22
CA ASP A 115 -2.59 -10.62 -6.54
C ASP A 115 -2.61 -9.52 -5.48
N LEU A 116 -3.74 -9.33 -4.80
CA LEU A 116 -3.89 -8.36 -3.71
C LEU A 116 -3.09 -8.72 -2.45
N GLN A 117 -2.42 -9.88 -2.38
CA GLN A 117 -1.42 -10.14 -1.33
C GLN A 117 -0.17 -9.28 -1.49
N ILE A 118 0.03 -8.66 -2.66
CA ILE A 118 1.13 -7.74 -2.91
C ILE A 118 0.73 -6.34 -2.39
N PRO A 119 1.54 -5.72 -1.52
CA PRO A 119 1.24 -4.40 -0.94
C PRO A 119 0.89 -3.33 -1.97
N LEU A 120 1.70 -3.17 -3.02
CA LEU A 120 1.45 -2.17 -4.05
C LEU A 120 0.09 -2.39 -4.74
N TYR A 121 -0.29 -3.65 -4.97
CA TYR A 121 -1.48 -3.98 -5.73
C TYR A 121 -2.74 -3.76 -4.89
N SER A 122 -2.73 -4.19 -3.62
CA SER A 122 -3.81 -3.87 -2.68
C SER A 122 -3.94 -2.37 -2.42
N GLY A 123 -2.82 -1.66 -2.32
CA GLY A 123 -2.78 -0.20 -2.17
C GLY A 123 -3.38 0.52 -3.38
N LEU A 124 -3.02 0.12 -4.61
CA LEU A 124 -3.60 0.68 -5.84
C LEU A 124 -5.10 0.41 -5.94
N ALA A 125 -5.54 -0.82 -5.66
CA ALA A 125 -6.96 -1.18 -5.68
C ALA A 125 -7.77 -0.34 -4.66
N MET A 126 -7.30 -0.23 -3.41
CA MET A 126 -7.98 0.58 -2.41
C MET A 126 -7.95 2.08 -2.75
N SER A 127 -6.84 2.59 -3.31
CA SER A 127 -6.74 3.99 -3.76
C SER A 127 -7.79 4.32 -4.83
N LEU A 128 -7.94 3.45 -5.82
CA LEU A 128 -8.95 3.59 -6.87
C LEU A 128 -10.36 3.44 -6.30
N PHE A 129 -10.57 2.55 -5.33
CA PHE A 129 -11.86 2.43 -4.64
C PHE A 129 -12.23 3.71 -3.88
N ILE A 130 -11.27 4.35 -3.19
CA ILE A 130 -11.47 5.65 -2.52
C ILE A 130 -11.90 6.71 -3.53
N LEU A 131 -11.21 6.82 -4.67
CA LEU A 131 -11.59 7.76 -5.73
C LEU A 131 -13.00 7.52 -6.26
N LYS A 132 -13.41 6.25 -6.38
CA LYS A 132 -14.73 5.89 -6.91
C LYS A 132 -15.87 6.11 -5.93
N SER A 133 -15.65 5.77 -4.65
CA SER A 133 -16.74 5.53 -3.69
C SER A 133 -16.75 6.50 -2.50
N VAL A 134 -15.64 7.18 -2.23
CA VAL A 134 -15.50 8.06 -1.06
C VAL A 134 -15.30 9.52 -1.45
N SER A 135 -14.66 9.78 -2.61
CA SER A 135 -14.24 11.12 -3.03
C SER A 135 -15.37 12.18 -3.01
N PRO A 136 -15.14 13.38 -2.44
CA PRO A 136 -13.88 13.81 -1.80
C PRO A 136 -13.69 13.20 -0.41
N VAL A 137 -12.46 12.83 -0.06
CA VAL A 137 -12.17 12.34 1.29
C VAL A 137 -12.17 13.50 2.28
N PRO A 138 -12.93 13.42 3.39
CA PRO A 138 -12.93 14.48 4.40
C PRO A 138 -11.55 14.68 5.03
N LEU A 139 -11.19 15.92 5.38
CA LEU A 139 -9.92 16.20 6.05
C LEU A 139 -9.91 15.76 7.52
N GLN A 140 -11.07 15.83 8.19
CA GLN A 140 -11.17 15.55 9.62
C GLN A 140 -11.20 14.04 9.87
N LYS A 141 -10.34 13.54 10.79
CA LYS A 141 -10.26 12.11 11.16
C LYS A 141 -11.61 11.52 11.56
N ALA A 142 -12.43 12.27 12.31
CA ALA A 142 -13.76 11.83 12.70
C ALA A 142 -14.68 11.59 11.48
N GLN A 143 -14.63 12.47 10.48
CA GLN A 143 -15.40 12.33 9.25
C GLN A 143 -14.83 11.21 8.37
N GLN A 144 -13.51 11.04 8.32
CA GLN A 144 -12.88 9.89 7.66
C GLN A 144 -13.31 8.55 8.29
N ALA A 145 -13.45 8.49 9.62
CA ALA A 145 -13.97 7.32 10.31
C ALA A 145 -15.41 6.99 9.87
N GLN A 146 -16.26 8.01 9.71
CA GLN A 146 -17.61 7.83 9.17
C GLN A 146 -17.60 7.35 7.72
N SER A 147 -16.72 7.90 6.87
CA SER A 147 -16.54 7.44 5.49
C SER A 147 -16.03 5.99 5.42
N TRP A 148 -15.06 5.62 6.26
CA TRP A 148 -14.57 4.24 6.37
C TRP A 148 -15.71 3.30 6.72
N LYS A 149 -16.51 3.63 7.75
CA LYS A 149 -17.66 2.81 8.14
C LYS A 149 -18.68 2.71 7.01
N LYS A 150 -19.05 3.83 6.40
CA LYS A 150 -20.12 3.87 5.40
C LYS A 150 -19.76 3.15 4.10
N TYR A 151 -18.54 3.32 3.60
CA TYR A 151 -18.18 2.92 2.23
C TYR A 151 -17.22 1.73 2.15
N ILE A 152 -16.45 1.45 3.22
CA ILE A 152 -15.38 0.46 3.18
C ILE A 152 -15.68 -0.73 4.09
N TYR A 153 -16.05 -0.48 5.36
CA TYR A 153 -16.31 -1.54 6.34
C TYR A 153 -17.45 -1.16 7.28
N SER A 154 -18.68 -1.62 6.97
CA SER A 154 -19.92 -1.26 7.69
C SER A 154 -19.93 -1.59 9.18
N SER A 155 -19.19 -2.63 9.57
CA SER A 155 -18.99 -3.03 10.98
C SER A 155 -17.86 -2.26 11.67
N GLY A 156 -17.25 -1.27 11.00
CA GLY A 156 -16.15 -0.48 11.53
C GLY A 156 -16.54 0.32 12.78
N ASP A 157 -15.64 0.30 13.76
CA ASP A 157 -15.74 1.11 14.98
C ASP A 157 -15.05 2.45 14.77
N THR A 158 -15.85 3.50 14.61
CA THR A 158 -15.35 4.85 14.30
C THR A 158 -14.50 5.44 15.41
N THR A 159 -14.74 5.05 16.67
CA THR A 159 -13.92 5.50 17.81
C THR A 159 -12.55 4.87 17.72
N LYS A 160 -12.48 3.55 17.47
CA LYS A 160 -11.20 2.85 17.28
C LYS A 160 -10.41 3.38 16.09
N PHE A 161 -11.09 3.68 14.97
CA PHE A 161 -10.43 4.31 13.81
C PHE A 161 -9.70 5.61 14.21
N VAL A 162 -10.38 6.49 14.94
CA VAL A 162 -9.79 7.76 15.38
C VAL A 162 -8.63 7.50 16.36
N THR A 163 -8.80 6.59 17.32
CA THR A 163 -7.74 6.20 18.26
C THR A 163 -6.49 5.70 17.55
N TRP A 164 -6.64 4.75 16.62
CA TRP A 164 -5.51 4.22 15.86
C TRP A 164 -4.88 5.26 14.95
N SER A 165 -5.66 6.19 14.40
CA SER A 165 -5.14 7.30 13.59
C SER A 165 -4.29 8.25 14.43
N ASN A 166 -4.73 8.58 15.65
CA ASN A 166 -3.96 9.42 16.57
C ASN A 166 -2.64 8.76 17.00
N GLU A 167 -2.68 7.45 17.29
CA GLU A 167 -1.48 6.71 17.68
C GLU A 167 -0.48 6.61 16.51
N LEU A 168 -0.97 6.39 15.29
CA LEU A 168 -0.14 6.40 14.09
C LEU A 168 0.60 7.74 13.94
N GLU A 169 -0.10 8.87 14.06
CA GLU A 169 0.50 10.20 13.87
C GLU A 169 1.52 10.52 14.98
N ARG A 170 1.21 10.16 16.23
CA ARG A 170 2.14 10.29 17.37
C ARG A 170 3.46 9.57 17.13
N LEU A 171 3.42 8.36 16.55
CA LEU A 171 4.62 7.57 16.27
C LEU A 171 5.47 8.12 15.12
N ASN A 172 4.89 8.93 14.25
CA ASN A 172 5.58 9.51 13.09
C ASN A 172 6.02 10.96 13.28
N GLY A 173 5.72 11.56 14.44
CA GLY A 173 6.04 12.96 14.72
C GLY A 173 5.18 13.95 13.94
N GLU A 174 3.96 13.54 13.54
CA GLU A 174 2.95 14.35 12.84
C GLU A 174 1.86 14.84 13.80
#